data_AF-N6Z2P1-F1
#
_entry.id   AF-N6Z2P1-F1
#
_cell.length_a   1.000
_cell.length_b   1.000
_cell.length_c   1.000
_cell.angle_alpha   90.00
_cell.angle_beta   90.00
_cell.angle_gamma   90.00
#
_symmetry.space_group_name_H-M   'P 1'
#
loop_
_entity.id
_entity.type
_entity.pdbx_description
1 polymer ?
#
loop_
_entity_poly.entity_id
_entity_poly.type
_entity_poly.pdbx_seq_one_letter_code
_entity_poly.pdbx_strand_id
1 'polypeptide(L)'
;MSSLAPRRGAAAAPEEGLAYPNQPELALAAVLHLLSRFPARQSPAVAKAIADHLEVIGSDVRMAGCVRECAAKLVGDWRAYALLSESSPAPTPGSLTH
;
A
#
# COMPACT_ATOMS: atom_id res chain seq x y z
N MET A 1 0.11 -17.20 -38.47
CA MET A 1 0.98 -16.34 -37.64
C MET A 1 0.12 -15.30 -36.96
N SER A 2 -0.25 -15.53 -35.70
CA SER A 2 -0.85 -14.50 -34.83
C SER A 2 -0.20 -14.63 -33.46
N SER A 3 0.72 -13.71 -33.18
CA SER A 3 1.43 -13.60 -31.91
C SER A 3 0.51 -12.89 -30.92
N LEU A 4 -0.03 -13.64 -29.94
CA LEU A 4 -0.75 -13.04 -28.83
C LEU A 4 0.28 -12.58 -27.79
N ALA A 5 0.48 -11.27 -27.71
CA ALA A 5 1.28 -10.64 -26.66
C ALA A 5 0.80 -11.07 -25.27
N PRO A 6 1.69 -11.32 -24.30
CA PRO A 6 1.25 -11.58 -22.94
C PRO A 6 0.58 -10.32 -22.38
N ARG A 7 -0.68 -10.44 -21.98
CA ARG A 7 -1.40 -9.42 -21.21
C ARG A 7 -0.58 -9.10 -19.96
N ARG A 8 0.00 -7.90 -19.94
CA ARG A 8 0.56 -7.27 -18.75
C ARG A 8 -0.61 -6.89 -17.83
N GLY A 9 -1.04 -7.83 -17.01
CA GLY A 9 -2.29 -7.71 -16.27
C GLY A 9 -2.51 -8.82 -15.26
N ALA A 10 -1.55 -9.00 -14.36
CA ALA A 10 -1.76 -9.48 -13.00
C ALA A 10 -0.48 -9.10 -12.26
N ALA A 11 -0.52 -8.01 -11.49
CA ALA A 11 0.44 -7.86 -10.41
C ALA A 11 0.19 -9.07 -9.51
N ALA A 12 1.09 -10.05 -9.59
CA ALA A 12 1.10 -11.18 -8.69
C ALA A 12 1.06 -10.59 -7.28
N ALA A 13 -0.07 -10.73 -6.59
CA ALA A 13 -0.08 -10.58 -5.16
C ALA A 13 0.73 -11.76 -4.64
N PRO A 14 1.93 -11.54 -4.05
CA PRO A 14 2.54 -12.60 -3.30
C PRO A 14 1.77 -12.66 -1.99
N GLU A 15 0.86 -13.63 -1.88
CA GLU A 15 0.40 -14.21 -0.61
C GLU A 15 1.55 -15.03 0.01
N GLU A 16 2.74 -14.42 0.07
CA GLU A 16 3.93 -14.86 0.79
C GLU A 16 4.32 -13.61 1.57
N GLY A 17 3.90 -13.54 2.84
CA GLY A 17 3.84 -12.32 3.63
C GLY A 17 5.06 -11.44 3.42
N LEU A 18 4.84 -10.24 2.86
CA LEU A 18 5.79 -9.18 2.50
C LEU A 18 7.22 -9.37 3.02
N ALA A 19 7.91 -10.38 2.51
CA ALA A 19 9.21 -10.75 2.99
C ALA A 19 10.20 -10.11 2.02
N TYR A 20 10.96 -9.14 2.53
CA TYR A 20 12.10 -8.54 1.83
C TYR A 20 13.41 -9.10 2.42
N PRO A 21 13.66 -10.42 2.39
CA PRO A 21 14.69 -11.07 3.20
C PRO A 21 16.11 -10.57 2.93
N ASN A 22 16.34 -9.92 1.78
CA ASN A 22 17.65 -9.44 1.38
C ASN A 22 17.71 -7.94 1.07
N GLN A 23 16.59 -7.20 1.09
CA GLN A 23 16.54 -5.81 0.57
C GLN A 23 15.46 -4.96 1.27
N PRO A 24 15.68 -4.53 2.52
CA PRO A 24 14.73 -3.68 3.24
C PRO A 24 14.51 -2.30 2.59
N GLU A 25 15.50 -1.82 1.84
CA GLU A 25 15.41 -0.59 1.03
C GLU A 25 14.30 -0.68 -0.04
N LEU A 26 14.01 -1.89 -0.52
CA LEU A 26 12.96 -2.13 -1.51
C LEU A 26 11.56 -1.99 -0.89
N ALA A 27 11.41 -2.36 0.38
CA ALA A 27 10.19 -2.10 1.14
C ALA A 27 9.95 -0.57 1.26
N LEU A 28 11.00 0.19 1.57
CA LEU A 28 10.93 1.64 1.65
C LEU A 28 10.58 2.28 0.30
N ALA A 29 11.23 1.85 -0.79
CA ALA A 29 10.94 2.32 -2.14
C ALA A 29 9.48 2.02 -2.55
N ALA A 30 8.97 0.85 -2.21
CA ALA A 30 7.58 0.47 -2.45
C ALA A 30 6.60 1.37 -1.68
N VAL A 31 6.87 1.65 -0.40
CA VAL A 31 6.07 2.59 0.40
C VAL A 31 6.07 3.98 -0.23
N LEU A 32 7.24 4.53 -0.58
CA LEU A 32 7.35 5.85 -1.21
C LEU A 32 6.58 5.90 -2.53
N HIS A 33 6.64 4.84 -3.32
CA HIS A 33 5.87 4.73 -4.56
C HIS A 33 4.36 4.74 -4.29
N LEU A 34 3.87 3.95 -3.34
CA LEU A 34 2.46 3.92 -2.98
C LEU A 34 1.97 5.27 -2.44
N LEU A 35 2.76 5.90 -1.56
CA LEU A 35 2.49 7.24 -1.02
C LEU A 35 2.38 8.29 -2.11
N SER A 36 3.25 8.26 -3.12
CA SER A 36 3.20 9.22 -4.23
C SER A 36 1.93 9.10 -5.08
N ARG A 37 1.29 7.93 -5.09
CA ARG A 37 0.12 7.61 -5.92
C ARG A 37 -1.20 7.66 -5.14
N PHE A 38 -1.13 7.60 -3.82
CA PHE A 38 -2.29 7.64 -2.94
C PHE A 38 -3.18 8.90 -3.11
N PRO A 39 -2.65 10.14 -3.27
CA PRO A 39 -3.48 11.32 -3.47
C PRO A 39 -4.36 11.25 -4.72
N ALA A 40 -3.90 10.54 -5.76
CA ALA A 40 -4.63 10.40 -7.01
C ALA A 40 -5.68 9.27 -6.96
N ARG A 41 -5.52 8.28 -6.06
CA ARG A 41 -6.44 7.15 -5.88
C ARG A 41 -6.46 6.74 -4.40
N GLN A 42 -7.35 7.37 -3.63
CA GLN A 42 -7.62 7.02 -2.23
C GLN A 42 -8.34 5.68 -2.17
N SER A 43 -7.57 4.59 -2.23
CA SER A 43 -8.08 3.23 -2.18
C SER A 43 -7.73 2.59 -0.82
N PRO A 44 -8.69 1.96 -0.13
CA PRO A 44 -8.44 1.30 1.14
C PRO A 44 -7.41 0.16 1.00
N ALA A 45 -7.39 -0.54 -0.13
CA ALA A 45 -6.40 -1.57 -0.42
C ALA A 45 -4.96 -1.02 -0.47
N VAL A 46 -4.78 0.20 -0.99
CA VAL A 46 -3.47 0.88 -1.03
C VAL A 46 -3.06 1.32 0.37
N ALA A 47 -3.98 1.86 1.17
CA ALA A 47 -3.70 2.23 2.55
C ALA A 47 -3.29 1.02 3.40
N LYS A 48 -3.97 -0.12 3.23
CA LYS A 48 -3.59 -1.38 3.87
C LYS A 48 -2.20 -1.85 3.43
N ALA A 49 -1.92 -1.84 2.13
CA ALA A 49 -0.60 -2.20 1.61
C ALA A 49 0.51 -1.31 2.17
N ILE A 50 0.28 0.00 2.30
CA ILE A 50 1.24 0.92 2.93
C ILE A 50 1.51 0.52 4.39
N ALA A 51 0.45 0.23 5.16
CA ALA A 51 0.59 -0.22 6.54
C ALA A 51 1.38 -1.53 6.68
N ASP A 52 1.12 -2.51 5.81
CA ASP A 52 1.82 -3.80 5.84
C ASP A 52 3.32 -3.63 5.54
N HIS A 53 3.69 -2.77 4.56
CA HIS A 53 5.10 -2.51 4.27
C HIS A 53 5.80 -1.72 5.40
N LEU A 54 5.09 -0.80 6.05
CA LEU A 54 5.62 -0.06 7.20
C LEU A 54 5.87 -0.99 8.40
N GLU A 55 5.03 -2.01 8.60
CA GLU A 55 5.23 -3.02 9.66
C GLU A 55 6.50 -3.84 9.44
N VAL A 56 6.77 -4.23 8.20
CA VAL A 56 8.02 -4.91 7.81
C VAL A 56 9.24 -4.03 8.07
N ILE A 57 9.18 -2.75 7.68
CA ILE A 57 10.27 -1.79 7.92
C ILE A 57 10.49 -1.56 9.42
N GLY A 58 9.41 -1.43 10.21
CA GLY A 58 9.48 -1.24 11.66
C GLY A 58 10.06 -2.44 12.39
N SER A 59 9.85 -3.65 11.87
CA SER A 59 10.30 -4.91 12.47
C SER A 59 11.71 -5.33 12.01
N ASP A 60 12.23 -4.78 10.91
CA ASP A 60 13.54 -5.15 10.37
C ASP A 60 14.69 -4.47 11.12
N VAL A 61 15.48 -5.28 11.85
CA VAL A 61 16.65 -4.81 12.63
C VAL A 61 17.75 -4.17 11.79
N ARG A 62 17.78 -4.43 10.49
CA ARG A 62 18.77 -3.86 9.55
C ARG A 62 18.46 -2.41 9.20
N MET A 63 17.24 -1.93 9.49
CA MET A 63 16.86 -0.53 9.29
C MET A 63 17.35 0.37 10.42
N ALA A 64 17.68 1.61 10.07
CA ALA A 64 18.11 2.61 11.05
C ALA A 64 17.03 2.81 12.14
N GLY A 65 17.46 2.96 13.39
CA GLY A 65 16.55 3.08 14.54
C GLY A 65 15.45 4.12 14.36
N CYS A 66 15.81 5.31 13.88
CA CYS A 66 14.86 6.39 13.58
C CYS A 66 13.83 6.01 12.50
N VAL A 67 14.24 5.28 11.46
CA VAL A 67 13.34 4.83 10.38
C VAL A 67 12.34 3.81 10.91
N ARG A 68 12.76 2.89 11.78
CA ARG A 68 11.87 1.90 12.41
C ARG A 68 10.84 2.55 13.31
N GLU A 69 11.27 3.49 14.15
CA GLU A 69 10.36 4.23 15.04
C GLU A 69 9.35 5.08 14.26
N CYS A 70 9.80 5.75 13.20
CA CYS A 70 8.92 6.49 12.30
C CYS A 70 7.91 5.56 11.62
N ALA A 71 8.35 4.41 11.09
CA ALA A 71 7.48 3.44 10.45
C ALA A 71 6.43 2.91 11.42
N ALA A 72 6.83 2.53 12.63
CA ALA A 72 5.93 2.03 13.67
C ALA A 72 4.83 3.04 14.06
N LYS A 73 5.16 4.34 14.15
CA LYS A 73 4.17 5.40 14.41
C LYS A 73 3.16 5.52 13.27
N LEU A 74 3.63 5.44 12.03
CA LEU A 74 2.81 5.61 10.83
C LEU A 74 1.87 4.42 10.56
N VAL A 75 2.21 3.20 10.99
CA VAL A 75 1.34 2.01 10.79
C VAL A 75 -0.08 2.26 11.32
N GLY A 76 -0.20 2.86 12.51
CA GLY A 76 -1.50 3.14 13.14
C GLY A 76 -2.36 4.09 12.30
N ASP A 77 -1.75 5.18 11.83
CA ASP A 77 -2.43 6.18 11.01
C ASP A 77 -2.92 5.56 9.69
N TRP A 78 -2.09 4.77 9.01
CA TRP A 78 -2.44 4.14 7.73
C TRP A 78 -3.53 3.05 7.87
N ARG A 79 -3.53 2.31 8.99
CA ARG A 79 -4.62 1.37 9.30
C ARG A 79 -5.94 2.10 9.53
N ALA A 80 -5.93 3.21 10.26
CA ALA A 80 -7.11 4.05 10.44
C ALA A 80 -7.60 4.62 9.10
N TYR A 81 -6.71 5.08 8.24
CA TYR A 81 -7.06 5.56 6.89
C TYR A 81 -7.70 4.49 6.01
N ALA A 82 -7.23 3.23 6.08
CA ALA A 82 -7.83 2.12 5.35
C ALA A 82 -9.30 1.91 5.78
N LEU A 83 -9.55 1.85 7.09
CA LEU A 83 -10.90 1.68 7.66
C LEU A 83 -11.84 2.83 7.30
N LEU A 84 -11.34 4.07 7.35
CA LEU A 84 -12.11 5.25 6.97
C LEU A 84 -12.41 5.29 5.46
N SER A 85 -11.49 4.82 4.61
CA SER A 85 -11.68 4.76 3.16
C SER A 85 -12.65 3.66 2.73
N GLU A 86 -12.75 2.55 3.47
CA GLU A 86 -13.81 1.54 3.29
C GLU A 86 -15.19 2.08 3.68
N SER A 87 -15.23 3.01 4.63
CA SER A 87 -16.45 3.62 5.16
C SER A 87 -16.93 4.82 4.35
N SER A 88 -16.19 5.25 3.31
CA SER A 88 -16.63 6.31 2.40
C SER A 88 -17.48 5.70 1.30
N PRO A 89 -18.83 5.80 1.35
CA PRO A 89 -19.63 5.44 0.20
C PRO A 89 -19.20 6.37 -0.93
N ALA A 90 -18.76 5.79 -2.05
CA ALA A 90 -18.60 6.54 -3.29
C ALA A 90 -19.87 7.39 -3.49
N PRO A 91 -19.75 8.68 -3.86
CA PRO A 91 -20.94 9.49 -4.11
C PRO A 91 -21.78 8.73 -5.14
N THR A 92 -22.99 8.35 -4.74
CA THR A 92 -23.94 7.71 -5.62
C THR A 92 -24.13 8.62 -6.83
N PRO A 93 -23.76 8.19 -8.05
CA PRO A 93 -24.07 8.96 -9.25
C PRO A 93 -25.58 8.85 -9.48
N GLY A 94 -26.35 9.69 -8.78
CA GLY A 94 -27.81 9.58 -8.78
C GLY A 94 -28.58 10.54 -7.88
N SER A 95 -27.95 11.30 -6.98
CA SER A 95 -28.69 12.31 -6.20
C SER A 95 -28.73 13.65 -6.94
N LEU A 96 -29.36 13.64 -8.11
CA LEU A 96 -29.79 14.82 -8.86
C LEU A 96 -31.23 14.55 -9.30
N THR A 97 -32.16 14.52 -8.36
CA THR A 97 -33.58 14.65 -8.67
C THR A 97 -34.29 15.47 -7.59
N HIS A 98 -34.59 16.70 -8.01
CA HIS A 98 -35.73 17.56 -7.67
C HIS A 98 -35.75 18.28 -6.32
#